data_AF-A0A6G7BUG9-F1
#
_entry.id   AF-A0A6G7BUG9-F1
#
_cell.length_a   1.000
_cell.length_b   1.000
_cell.length_c   1.000
_cell.angle_alpha   90.00
_cell.angle_beta   90.00
_cell.angle_gamma   90.00
#
_symmetry.space_group_name_H-M   'P 1'
#
loop_
_entity.id
_entity.type
_entity.pdbx_description
1 polymer ?
#
loop_
_entity_poly.entity_id
_entity_poly.type
_entity_poly.pdbx_seq_one_letter_code
_entity_poly.pdbx_strand_id
1 'polypeptide(L)'
;MGRQLSTVEIRGTLFEVDACREALIEKGNPKNRIPFQVFDQEGNGYRFLYDLQNKNVPQKKSVVMQDPDRYCWVIIEALMELDPEGIAMRYDIPFEVLCSNKNFSPKALVAQTKTLAISHKKVKDPAHKK
;
A
#
# COMPACT_ATOMS: atom_id res chain seq x y z
N MET A 1 -22.00 -5.26 -15.17
CA MET A 1 -21.76 -3.97 -14.47
C MET A 1 -20.51 -4.14 -13.63
N GLY A 2 -19.58 -3.17 -13.69
CA GLY A 2 -18.34 -3.24 -12.89
C GLY A 2 -18.58 -2.73 -11.48
N ARG A 3 -17.99 -3.38 -10.48
CA ARG A 3 -17.94 -2.91 -9.09
C ARG A 3 -17.29 -1.53 -9.01
N GLN A 4 -17.81 -0.65 -8.15
CA GLN A 4 -17.17 0.65 -7.92
C GLN A 4 -16.11 0.50 -6.83
N LEU A 5 -14.89 0.94 -7.12
CA LEU A 5 -13.75 0.81 -6.22
C LEU A 5 -13.47 2.09 -5.46
N SER A 6 -13.10 1.95 -4.18
CA SER A 6 -12.48 3.06 -3.47
C SER A 6 -11.17 3.43 -4.15
N THR A 7 -10.84 4.72 -4.08
CA THR A 7 -9.59 5.23 -4.63
C THR A 7 -8.75 5.85 -3.52
N VAL A 8 -7.44 5.61 -3.58
CA VAL A 8 -6.47 6.25 -2.71
C VAL A 8 -5.50 7.11 -3.52
N GLU A 9 -5.40 8.38 -3.19
CA GLU A 9 -4.39 9.27 -3.72
C GLU A 9 -3.11 9.14 -2.89
N ILE A 10 -2.01 8.83 -3.56
CA ILE A 10 -0.68 8.73 -2.98
C ILE A 10 0.20 9.73 -3.71
N ARG A 11 0.49 10.86 -3.05
CA ARG A 11 1.42 11.90 -3.55
C ARG A 11 1.08 12.34 -4.99
N GLY A 12 -0.20 12.63 -5.25
CA GLY A 12 -0.70 13.06 -6.56
C GLY A 12 -0.93 11.93 -7.58
N THR A 13 -0.77 10.66 -7.19
CA THR A 13 -1.08 9.51 -8.05
C THR A 13 -2.29 8.77 -7.50
N LEU A 14 -3.31 8.56 -8.34
CA LEU A 14 -4.58 7.95 -7.93
C LEU A 14 -4.61 6.45 -8.22
N PHE A 15 -4.85 5.64 -7.19
CA PHE A 15 -4.95 4.19 -7.28
C PHE A 15 -6.35 3.72 -6.92
N GLU A 16 -6.86 2.73 -7.62
CA GLU A 16 -8.02 1.95 -7.23
C GLU A 16 -7.60 0.81 -6.30
N VAL A 17 -8.36 0.62 -5.21
CA VAL A 17 -8.15 -0.47 -4.26
C VAL A 17 -8.96 -1.67 -4.74
N ASP A 18 -8.29 -2.67 -5.31
CA ASP A 18 -8.91 -3.87 -5.86
C ASP A 18 -8.55 -5.09 -4.99
N ALA A 19 -9.34 -5.34 -3.94
CA ALA A 19 -9.12 -6.47 -3.04
C ALA A 19 -9.40 -7.83 -3.69
N CYS A 20 -10.28 -7.88 -4.68
CA CYS A 20 -10.50 -9.10 -5.47
C CYS A 20 -9.22 -9.52 -6.23
N ARG A 21 -8.44 -8.55 -6.72
CA ARG A 21 -7.16 -8.77 -7.41
C ARG A 21 -5.93 -8.57 -6.51
N GLU A 22 -6.15 -8.35 -5.22
CA GLU A 22 -5.11 -8.16 -4.21
C GLU A 22 -4.08 -7.09 -4.57
N ALA A 23 -4.51 -5.95 -5.13
CA ALA A 23 -3.60 -4.89 -5.56
C ALA A 23 -4.20 -3.48 -5.52
N LEU A 24 -3.32 -2.48 -5.35
CA LEU A 24 -3.58 -1.12 -5.80
C LEU A 24 -3.28 -1.01 -7.30
N ILE A 25 -4.21 -0.47 -8.08
CA ILE A 25 -4.07 -0.33 -9.53
C ILE A 25 -4.11 1.15 -9.89
N GLU A 26 -3.06 1.69 -10.51
CA GLU A 26 -3.04 3.11 -10.90
C GLU A 26 -4.10 3.39 -11.98
N LYS A 27 -4.92 4.42 -11.77
CA LYS A 27 -5.98 4.79 -12.74
C LYS A 27 -5.42 5.27 -14.08
N GLY A 28 -4.32 6.02 -14.04
CA GLY A 28 -3.64 6.53 -15.25
C GLY A 28 -2.80 5.46 -15.98
N ASN A 29 -2.46 4.37 -15.30
CA ASN A 29 -1.62 3.31 -15.85
C ASN A 29 -1.94 1.95 -15.21
N PRO A 30 -2.92 1.19 -15.72
CA PRO A 30 -3.33 -0.09 -15.12
C PRO A 30 -2.26 -1.19 -15.09
N LYS A 31 -1.11 -0.99 -15.76
CA LYS A 31 0.08 -1.85 -15.65
C LYS A 31 0.89 -1.56 -14.39
N ASN A 32 0.80 -0.35 -13.85
CA ASN A 32 1.38 0.00 -12.56
C ASN A 32 0.49 -0.56 -11.45
N ARG A 33 0.96 -1.63 -10.83
CA ARG A 33 0.25 -2.36 -9.79
C ARG A 33 1.14 -2.52 -8.58
N ILE A 34 0.58 -2.27 -7.40
CA ILE A 34 1.23 -2.52 -6.13
C ILE A 34 0.47 -3.68 -5.46
N PRO A 35 1.03 -4.90 -5.45
CA PRO A 35 0.36 -6.04 -4.88
C PRO A 35 0.32 -5.95 -3.36
N PHE A 36 -0.77 -6.38 -2.71
CA PHE A 36 -0.91 -6.33 -1.26
C PHE A 36 0.08 -7.21 -0.50
N GLN A 37 0.75 -8.16 -1.16
CA GLN A 37 1.78 -9.00 -0.53
C GLN A 37 3.00 -8.22 -0.02
N VAL A 38 3.20 -7.00 -0.49
CA VAL A 38 4.29 -6.12 -0.02
C VAL A 38 3.88 -5.25 1.17
N PHE A 39 2.67 -5.42 1.69
CA PHE A 39 2.14 -4.60 2.76
C PHE A 39 2.46 -5.24 4.11
N ASP A 40 2.85 -4.40 5.06
CA ASP A 40 2.96 -4.73 6.47
C ASP A 40 1.74 -4.21 7.22
N GLN A 41 1.37 -4.85 8.33
CA GLN A 41 0.32 -4.35 9.21
C GLN A 41 0.77 -3.07 9.93
N GLU A 42 -0.10 -2.05 9.97
CA GLU A 42 0.09 -0.82 10.75
C GLU A 42 -1.24 -0.45 11.42
N GLY A 43 -1.33 -0.68 12.73
CA GLY A 43 -2.59 -0.53 13.47
C GLY A 43 -3.69 -1.44 12.90
N ASN A 44 -4.83 -0.84 12.54
CA ASN A 44 -5.95 -1.55 11.91
C ASN A 44 -5.83 -1.63 10.39
N GLY A 45 -4.84 -0.97 9.79
CA GLY A 45 -4.66 -0.90 8.35
C GLY A 45 -3.35 -1.53 7.91
N TYR A 46 -2.86 -1.02 6.79
CA TYR A 46 -1.66 -1.52 6.14
C TYR A 46 -0.72 -0.38 5.81
N ARG A 47 0.57 -0.70 5.76
CA ARG A 47 1.60 0.20 5.28
C ARG A 47 2.49 -0.48 4.26
N PHE A 48 3.10 0.32 3.40
CA PHE A 48 4.15 -0.14 2.48
C PHE A 48 5.09 1.00 2.14
N LEU A 49 6.28 0.65 1.66
CA LEU A 49 7.27 1.62 1.23
C LEU A 49 7.02 2.02 -0.22
N TYR A 50 6.91 3.31 -0.48
CA TYR A 50 6.57 3.86 -1.78
C TYR A 50 7.71 4.70 -2.36
N ASP A 51 8.02 4.46 -3.63
CA ASP A 51 8.97 5.20 -4.44
C ASP A 51 8.26 6.36 -5.15
N LEU A 52 8.63 7.59 -4.79
CA LEU A 52 8.01 8.81 -5.34
C LEU A 52 8.27 9.00 -6.84
N GLN A 53 9.35 8.44 -7.39
CA GLN A 53 9.69 8.58 -8.80
C GLN A 53 9.01 7.50 -9.64
N ASN A 54 9.09 6.25 -9.21
CA ASN A 54 8.51 5.11 -9.95
C ASN A 54 7.02 4.91 -9.69
N LYS A 55 6.47 5.58 -8.67
CA LYS A 55 5.08 5.46 -8.24
C LYS A 55 4.68 4.00 -7.91
N ASN A 56 5.62 3.25 -7.34
CA ASN A 56 5.46 1.84 -6.97
C ASN A 56 6.37 1.53 -5.77
N VAL A 57 6.48 0.27 -5.35
CA VAL A 57 7.40 -0.18 -4.32
C VAL A 57 8.84 -0.26 -4.84
N PRO A 58 9.84 -0.06 -3.97
CA PRO A 58 11.23 -0.23 -4.33
C PRO A 58 11.53 -1.67 -4.74
N GLN A 59 12.33 -1.81 -5.80
CA GLN A 59 12.78 -3.13 -6.28
C GLN A 59 13.88 -3.74 -5.39
N LYS A 60 14.70 -2.89 -4.75
CA LYS A 60 15.87 -3.33 -3.96
C LYS A 60 16.11 -2.40 -2.78
N LYS A 61 16.41 -3.01 -1.62
CA LYS A 61 16.77 -2.29 -0.39
C LYS A 61 18.03 -1.41 -0.54
N SER A 62 19.00 -1.84 -1.36
CA SER A 62 20.23 -1.06 -1.58
C SER A 62 19.97 0.29 -2.23
N VAL A 63 18.99 0.39 -3.14
CA VAL A 63 18.62 1.65 -3.80
C VAL A 63 17.93 2.58 -2.81
N VAL A 64 17.10 2.03 -1.91
CA VAL A 64 16.48 2.80 -0.82
C VAL A 64 17.52 3.44 0.09
N MET A 65 18.60 2.72 0.40
CA MET A 65 19.66 3.22 1.28
C MET A 65 20.53 4.30 0.64
N GLN A 66 20.58 4.37 -0.71
CA GLN A 66 21.36 5.37 -1.44
C GLN A 66 20.65 6.74 -1.49
N ASP A 67 19.32 6.72 -1.55
CA ASP A 67 18.48 7.92 -1.65
C ASP A 67 17.19 7.72 -0.82
N PRO A 68 17.26 7.79 0.51
CA PRO A 68 16.10 7.55 1.38
C PRO A 68 15.00 8.58 1.22
N ASP A 69 15.34 9.83 0.87
CA ASP A 69 14.39 10.95 0.76
C ASP A 69 13.42 10.78 -0.42
N ARG A 70 13.79 9.94 -1.41
CA ARG A 70 12.91 9.51 -2.50
C ARG A 70 11.77 8.61 -2.05
N TYR A 71 11.81 8.04 -0.85
CA TYR A 71 10.84 7.07 -0.38
C TYR A 71 10.04 7.57 0.81
N CYS A 72 8.78 7.14 0.89
CA CYS A 72 7.94 7.37 2.06
C CYS A 72 7.15 6.12 2.42
N TRP A 73 6.81 5.99 3.70
CA TRP A 73 5.82 5.02 4.14
C TRP A 73 4.44 5.54 3.79
N VAL A 74 3.66 4.74 3.09
CA VAL A 74 2.25 4.99 2.81
C VAL A 74 1.43 4.13 3.76
N ILE A 75 0.40 4.70 4.37
CA ILE A 75 -0.52 4.01 5.28
C ILE A 75 -1.93 4.15 4.72
N ILE A 76 -2.63 3.02 4.61
CA ILE A 76 -4.01 2.92 4.16
C ILE A 76 -4.86 2.18 5.19
N GLU A 77 -6.18 2.39 5.14
CA GLU A 77 -7.15 1.69 5.99
C GLU A 77 -7.18 0.18 5.71
N ALA A 78 -7.89 -0.58 6.55
CA ALA A 78 -8.14 -1.99 6.32
C ALA A 78 -8.80 -2.22 4.96
N LEU A 79 -8.42 -3.30 4.27
CA LEU A 79 -9.04 -3.66 2.98
C LEU A 79 -10.55 -3.85 3.11
N MET A 80 -11.03 -4.31 4.27
CA MET A 80 -12.46 -4.45 4.59
C MET A 80 -13.20 -3.11 4.60
N GLU A 81 -12.52 -2.02 4.91
CA GLU A 81 -13.08 -0.65 4.90
C GLU A 81 -13.00 0.03 3.53
N LEU A 82 -12.21 -0.54 2.62
CA LEU A 82 -11.91 0.02 1.30
C LEU A 82 -12.59 -0.75 0.17
N ASP A 83 -12.73 -2.06 0.32
CA ASP A 83 -13.27 -2.95 -0.69
C ASP A 83 -13.78 -4.30 -0.11
N PRO A 84 -14.85 -4.28 0.72
CA PRO A 84 -15.41 -5.49 1.30
C PRO A 84 -16.03 -6.43 0.25
N GLU A 85 -16.55 -5.89 -0.86
CA GLU A 85 -17.08 -6.69 -1.97
C GLU A 85 -15.96 -7.47 -2.66
N GLY A 86 -14.80 -6.84 -2.87
CA GLY A 86 -13.63 -7.53 -3.43
C GLY A 86 -13.11 -8.65 -2.53
N ILE A 87 -13.15 -8.47 -1.21
CA ILE A 87 -12.82 -9.53 -0.23
C ILE A 87 -13.82 -10.68 -0.31
N ALA A 88 -15.13 -10.39 -0.31
CA ALA A 88 -16.19 -11.38 -0.47
C ALA A 88 -15.95 -12.25 -1.71
N MET A 89 -15.71 -11.63 -2.85
CA MET A 89 -15.43 -12.31 -4.11
C MET A 89 -14.14 -13.15 -4.06
N ARG A 90 -13.07 -12.62 -3.42
CA ARG A 90 -11.77 -13.29 -3.36
C ARG A 90 -11.83 -14.60 -2.56
N TYR A 91 -12.57 -14.58 -1.45
CA TYR A 91 -12.64 -15.69 -0.50
C TYR A 91 -13.92 -16.52 -0.62
N ASP A 92 -14.76 -16.25 -1.61
CA ASP A 92 -16.07 -16.90 -1.82
C ASP A 92 -16.96 -16.82 -0.57
N ILE A 93 -16.96 -15.64 0.06
CA ILE A 93 -17.77 -15.32 1.24
C ILE A 93 -18.98 -14.49 0.76
N PRO A 94 -20.23 -14.85 1.13
CA PRO A 94 -21.37 -14.01 0.81
C PRO A 94 -21.18 -12.59 1.38
N PHE A 95 -21.39 -11.58 0.53
CA PHE A 95 -21.14 -10.19 0.92
C PHE A 95 -21.95 -9.75 2.15
N GLU A 96 -23.14 -10.32 2.34
CA GLU A 96 -24.02 -10.05 3.49
C GLU A 96 -23.41 -10.51 4.82
N VAL A 97 -22.51 -11.50 4.80
CA VAL A 97 -21.78 -11.95 6.00
C VAL A 97 -20.70 -10.95 6.39
N LEU A 98 -20.10 -10.29 5.41
CA LEU A 98 -19.07 -9.27 5.59
C LEU A 98 -19.66 -7.90 5.91
N CYS A 99 -20.79 -7.55 5.32
CA CYS A 99 -21.45 -6.26 5.48
C CYS A 99 -22.96 -6.44 5.72
N SER A 100 -23.33 -6.77 6.97
CA SER A 100 -24.72 -6.99 7.38
C SER A 100 -25.63 -5.78 7.11
N ASN A 101 -25.08 -4.57 7.09
CA ASN A 101 -25.83 -3.32 6.97
C ASN A 101 -25.93 -2.76 5.54
N LYS A 102 -25.46 -3.48 4.50
CA LYS A 102 -25.58 -3.16 3.06
C LYS A 102 -25.15 -1.76 2.56
N ASN A 103 -24.67 -0.86 3.43
CA ASN A 103 -24.40 0.54 3.10
C ASN A 103 -22.92 0.83 2.84
N PHE A 104 -22.18 -0.08 2.21
CA PHE A 104 -20.83 0.24 1.78
C PHE A 104 -20.88 1.19 0.57
N SER A 105 -20.18 2.33 0.66
CA SER A 105 -19.96 3.22 -0.46
C SER A 105 -18.45 3.39 -0.71
N PRO A 106 -18.00 3.35 -1.97
CA PRO A 106 -16.61 3.61 -2.32
C PRO A 106 -16.15 4.97 -1.81
N LYS A 107 -14.94 5.00 -1.25
CA LYS A 107 -14.35 6.23 -0.69
C LYS A 107 -13.28 6.78 -1.63
N ALA A 108 -13.18 8.10 -1.71
CA ALA A 108 -12.01 8.79 -2.28
C ALA A 108 -11.15 9.31 -1.14
N LEU A 109 -9.98 8.72 -0.95
CA LEU A 109 -9.11 8.96 0.20
C LEU A 109 -7.78 9.54 -0.24
N VAL A 110 -7.15 10.31 0.62
CA VAL A 110 -5.74 10.69 0.49
C VAL A 110 -4.95 9.86 1.51
N ALA A 111 -3.95 9.13 1.05
CA ALA A 111 -3.17 8.27 1.93
C ALA A 111 -2.38 9.08 2.96
N GLN A 112 -2.30 8.57 4.17
CA GLN A 112 -1.35 9.09 5.15
C GLN A 112 0.07 8.69 4.75
N THR A 113 1.03 9.62 4.87
CA THR A 113 2.44 9.34 4.56
C THR A 113 3.35 9.70 5.71
N LYS A 114 4.36 8.87 5.99
CA LYS A 114 5.44 9.15 6.93
C LYS A 114 6.79 9.12 6.20
N THR A 115 7.69 10.02 6.56
CA THR A 115 9.06 10.02 6.02
C THR A 115 9.81 8.74 6.41
N LEU A 116 10.64 8.22 5.50
CA LEU A 116 11.52 7.11 5.81
C LEU A 116 12.69 7.59 6.68
N ALA A 117 12.72 7.21 7.95
CA ALA A 117 13.88 7.45 8.82
C ALA A 117 14.84 6.26 8.78
N ILE A 118 16.04 6.44 8.24
CA ILE A 118 17.09 5.41 8.26
C ILE A 118 18.04 5.70 9.43
N SER A 119 18.05 4.81 10.41
CA SER A 119 19.06 4.85 11.48
C SER A 119 20.36 4.26 10.95
N HIS A 120 21.35 5.10 10.65
CA HIS A 120 22.71 4.64 10.34
C HIS A 120 23.31 3.98 11.58
N LYS A 121 23.21 2.65 11.71
CA LYS A 121 24.12 1.92 12.60
C LYS A 121 25.52 2.06 12.00
N LYS A 122 26.36 2.91 12.61
CA LYS A 122 27.82 2.91 12.37
C LYS A 122 28.32 1.48 12.53
N VAL A 123 28.74 0.86 11.43
CA VAL A 123 29.55 -0.36 11.47
C VAL A 123 30.83 0.02 12.21
N LYS A 124 31.04 -0.52 13.43
CA LYS A 124 32.33 -0.41 14.10
C LYS A 124 33.31 -1.24 13.28
N ASP A 125 34.27 -0.59 12.64
CA ASP A 125 35.42 -1.26 12.05
C ASP A 125 36.09 -2.17 13.10
N PRO A 126 36.37 -3.44 12.79
CA PRO A 126 37.22 -4.26 13.64
C PRO A 126 38.64 -3.70 13.54
N ALA A 127 39.03 -2.95 14.58
CA ALA A 127 40.40 -2.53 14.79
C ALA A 127 41.30 -3.77 14.80
N HIS A 128 42.03 -3.96 13.70
CA HIS A 128 43.16 -4.88 13.64
C HIS A 128 44.24 -4.34 14.59
N LYS A 129 44.42 -4.99 15.74
CA LYS A 129 45.67 -4.87 16.50
C LYS A 129 46.48 -6.14 16.29
N LYS A 130 47.61 -5.92 15.62
CA LYS A 130 48.78 -6.80 15.55
C LYS A 130 49.33 -7.09 16.94
#